data_AF-A0A352EFQ7-F1
#
_entry.id   AF-A0A352EFQ7-F1
#
_cell.length_a   1.000
_cell.length_b   1.000
_cell.length_c   1.000
_cell.angle_alpha   90.00
_cell.angle_beta   90.00
_cell.angle_gamma   90.00
#
_symmetry.space_group_name_H-M   'P 1'
#
loop_
_entity.id
_entity.type
_entity.pdbx_description
1 polymer ?
#
loop_
_entity_poly.entity_id
_entity_poly.type
_entity_poly.pdbx_seq_one_letter_code
_entity_poly.pdbx_strand_id
1 'polypeptide(L)' 'YKDLELDEDEIILAMIENPRLMQRPIVINGQKGIIARPADEIKTLL' A
#
# COMPACT_ATOMS: atom_id res chain seq x y z
N TYR A 1 13.96 8.60 0.38
CA TYR A 1 12.64 8.90 -0.20
C TYR A 1 12.06 10.25 0.22
N LYS A 2 12.28 10.76 1.44
CA LYS A 2 11.60 11.99 1.90
C LYS A 2 11.93 13.27 1.10
N ASP A 3 13.11 13.34 0.50
CA ASP A 3 13.60 14.52 -0.23
C ASP A 3 13.91 14.21 -1.71
N LEU A 4 13.29 13.16 -2.27
CA LEU A 4 13.40 12.80 -3.68
C LEU A 4 12.12 13.22 -4.41
N GLU A 5 12.24 13.97 -5.49
CA GLU A 5 11.17 14.09 -6.48
C GLU A 5 11.25 12.85 -7.37
N LEU A 6 10.29 11.92 -7.18
CA LEU A 6 10.19 10.69 -7.94
C LEU A 6 8.95 10.77 -8.82
N ASP A 7 9.06 10.25 -10.05
CA ASP A 7 7.89 10.00 -10.89
C ASP A 7 7.09 8.76 -10.41
N GLU A 8 5.92 8.50 -11.01
CA GLU A 8 5.08 7.37 -10.60
C GLU A 8 5.78 6.01 -10.74
N ASP A 9 6.56 5.81 -11.81
CA ASP A 9 7.25 4.55 -12.08
C ASP A 9 8.38 4.33 -11.06
N GLU A 10 9.11 5.38 -10.73
CA GLU A 10 10.15 5.38 -9.70
C GLU A 10 9.58 5.16 -8.30
N ILE A 11 8.38 5.69 -8.00
CA ILE A 11 7.67 5.42 -6.74
C ILE A 11 7.30 3.94 -6.65
N ILE A 12 6.75 3.37 -7.73
CA ILE A 12 6.40 1.94 -7.78
C ILE A 12 7.66 1.09 -7.58
N LEU A 13 8.76 1.42 -8.27
CA LEU A 13 10.02 0.71 -8.13
C LEU A 13 10.56 0.81 -6.70
N ALA A 14 10.53 1.99 -6.09
CA ALA A 14 10.93 2.19 -4.70
C ALA A 14 10.08 1.36 -3.72
N MET A 15 8.76 1.25 -3.96
CA MET A 15 7.86 0.40 -3.17
C MET A 15 8.20 -1.09 -3.31
N ILE A 16 8.58 -1.54 -4.51
CA ILE A 16 9.02 -2.93 -4.77
C ILE A 16 10.35 -3.22 -4.08
N GLU A 17 11.34 -2.33 -4.25
CA GLU A 17 12.68 -2.48 -3.67
C GLU A 17 12.65 -2.39 -2.14
N ASN A 18 11.74 -1.57 -1.60
CA ASN A 18 11.60 -1.37 -0.17
C ASN A 18 10.15 -1.64 0.27
N PRO A 19 9.74 -2.92 0.39
CA PRO A 19 8.35 -3.29 0.70
C PRO A 19 7.82 -2.74 2.04
N ARG A 20 8.71 -2.25 2.92
CA ARG A 20 8.35 -1.57 4.18
C ARG A 20 7.70 -0.20 3.93
N LEU A 21 7.92 0.42 2.78
CA LEU A 21 7.25 1.67 2.38
C LEU A 21 5.76 1.44 2.14
N MET A 22 5.40 0.25 1.68
CA MET A 22 4.00 -0.13 1.52
C MET A 22 3.35 -0.37 2.87
N GLN A 23 2.20 0.27 3.11
CA GLN A 23 1.42 0.02 4.31
C GLN A 23 0.81 -1.39 4.28
N ARG A 24 0.75 -2.02 5.45
CA ARG A 24 0.24 -3.39 5.63
C ARG A 24 -0.59 -3.44 6.92
N PRO A 25 -1.54 -4.39 7.03
CA PRO A 25 -1.92 -5.43 6.06
C PRO A 25 -2.75 -4.89 4.89
N ILE A 26 -2.62 -5.51 3.72
CA ILE A 26 -3.45 -5.22 2.54
C ILE A 26 -4.44 -6.36 2.39
N VAL A 27 -5.72 -6.05 2.29
CA VAL A 27 -6.80 -7.04 2.15
C VAL A 27 -7.52 -6.82 0.83
N ILE A 28 -7.75 -7.90 0.09
CA ILE A 28 -8.36 -7.89 -1.24
C ILE A 28 -9.61 -8.78 -1.21
N ASN A 29 -10.74 -8.23 -1.65
CA ASN A 29 -12.03 -8.94 -1.80
C ASN A 29 -12.56 -8.68 -3.22
N GLY A 30 -12.34 -9.65 -4.11
CA GLY A 30 -12.68 -9.52 -5.53
C GLY A 30 -11.96 -8.33 -6.18
N GLN A 31 -12.72 -7.34 -6.63
CA GLN A 31 -12.21 -6.14 -7.32
C GLN A 31 -11.88 -4.98 -6.37
N LYS A 32 -12.07 -5.15 -5.06
CA LYS A 32 -11.80 -4.11 -4.05
C LYS A 32 -10.60 -4.51 -3.19
N GLY A 33 -9.75 -3.55 -2.86
CA GLY A 33 -8.63 -3.73 -1.95
C GLY A 33 -8.52 -2.55 -0.98
N ILE A 34 -8.19 -2.83 0.27
CA ILE A 34 -7.96 -1.81 1.30
C ILE A 34 -6.65 -2.09 2.05
N ILE A 35 -6.07 -1.03 2.61
CA ILE A 35 -5.00 -1.14 3.61
C ILE A 35 -5.71 -1.19 4.97
N ALA A 36 -5.70 -2.34 5.62
CA ALA A 36 -6.42 -2.54 6.88
C ALA A 36 -5.52 -2.25 8.09
N ARG A 37 -5.18 -0.98 8.31
CA ARG A 37 -4.32 -0.59 9.43
C ARG A 37 -5.01 0.47 10.30
N PRO A 38 -5.68 0.07 11.40
CA PRO A 38 -5.64 -1.25 12.05
C PRO A 38 -6.50 -2.33 11.36
N ALA A 39 -6.28 -3.60 11.71
CA ALA A 39 -6.92 -4.76 11.07
C ALA A 39 -8.47 -4.73 11.12
N ASP A 40 -9.07 -3.93 12.00
CA ASP A 40 -10.51 -3.72 12.06
C ASP A 40 -11.10 -3.03 10.83
N GLU A 41 -10.29 -2.29 10.06
CA GLU A 41 -10.74 -1.61 8.85
C GLU A 41 -11.20 -2.58 7.75
N ILE A 42 -10.87 -3.87 7.85
CA ILE A 42 -11.39 -4.95 6.98
C ILE A 42 -12.92 -4.91 6.87
N LYS A 43 -13.62 -4.45 7.92
CA LYS A 43 -15.09 -4.33 7.91
C LYS A 43 -15.62 -3.41 6.81
N THR A 44 -14.81 -2.51 6.26
CA THR A 44 -15.19 -1.62 5.15
C THR A 44 -15.22 -2.35 3.79
N LEU A 45 -14.60 -3.53 3.71
CA LEU A 45 -14.47 -4.33 2.49
C LEU A 45 -15.50 -5.48 2.42
N LEU A 46 -16.20 -5.77 3.53
CA LEU A 46 -17.22 -6.81 3.64
C LEU A 46 -18.59 -6.36 3.10
#